data_AF-A0A9X3YEZ2-F1
#
_entry.id   AF-A0A9X3YEZ2-F1
#
_cell.length_a   1.000
_cell.length_b   1.000
_cell.length_c   1.000
_cell.angle_alpha   90.00
_cell.angle_beta   90.00
_cell.angle_gamma   90.00
#
_symmetry.space_group_name_H-M   'P 1'
#
loop_
_entity.id
_entity.type
_entity.pdbx_description
1 polymer ?
#
loop_
_entity_poly.entity_id
_entity_poly.type
_entity_poly.pdbx_seq_one_letter_code
_entity_poly.pdbx_strand_id
1 'polypeptide(L)'
;IKLDPNPDRPIPPNGLEPIKHADLLGLIRTFINHFKSNCYTEQDLKVRLAEMDSGAFEYRFNIFVDLLIPVLKKWDKALAAESGIDFEDMINKAAGYLEAGHRSPYDLVMADEYQDASRARARLCKALVRQPNRFLFAVGDDWQSINRFAGADVSVMTGFKP
;
A
#
# COMPACT_ATOMS: atom_id res chain seq x y z
N ILE A 1 15.65 23.24 14.96
CA ILE A 1 14.91 24.30 14.24
C ILE A 1 13.56 24.45 14.92
N LYS A 2 13.18 25.66 15.38
CA LYS A 2 11.83 25.92 15.92
C LYS A 2 10.95 26.34 14.75
N LEU A 3 9.93 25.54 14.44
CA LEU A 3 9.02 25.82 13.33
C LEU A 3 8.06 26.95 13.71
N ASP A 4 7.78 27.82 12.75
CA ASP A 4 6.81 28.93 12.85
C ASP A 4 5.75 28.76 11.76
N PRO A 5 4.76 27.86 11.96
CA PRO A 5 3.75 27.56 10.97
C PRO A 5 2.80 28.75 10.80
N ASN A 6 2.84 29.39 9.63
CA ASN A 6 1.92 30.46 9.25
C ASN A 6 1.35 30.16 7.85
N PRO A 7 0.08 29.73 7.74
CA PRO A 7 -0.55 29.38 6.46
C PRO A 7 -0.79 30.61 5.56
N ASP A 8 -0.86 31.81 6.14
CA ASP A 8 -1.09 33.07 5.42
C ASP A 8 0.23 33.76 5.05
N ARG A 9 1.38 33.09 5.24
CA ARG A 9 2.69 33.66 4.92
C ARG A 9 2.75 33.91 3.41
N PRO A 10 3.10 35.14 2.96
CA PRO A 10 3.28 35.41 1.55
C PRO A 10 4.39 34.52 0.98
N ILE A 11 4.12 33.93 -0.19
CA ILE A 11 5.06 33.04 -0.87
C ILE A 11 6.27 33.90 -1.29
N PRO A 12 7.51 33.51 -0.91
CA PRO A 12 8.71 34.23 -1.35
C PRO A 12 8.79 34.30 -2.87
N PRO A 13 9.47 35.30 -3.46
CA PRO A 13 9.57 35.45 -4.93
C PRO A 13 10.11 34.22 -5.67
N ASN A 14 10.94 33.41 -5.00
CA ASN A 14 11.48 32.13 -5.49
C ASN A 14 10.99 30.92 -4.66
N GLY A 15 9.90 31.09 -3.92
CA GLY A 15 9.31 30.05 -3.09
C GLY A 15 8.50 29.06 -3.92
N LEU A 16 8.41 27.82 -3.44
CA LEU A 16 7.48 26.86 -4.01
C LEU A 16 6.06 27.19 -3.56
N GLU A 17 5.10 27.14 -4.49
CA GLU A 17 3.70 27.24 -4.14
C GLU A 17 3.27 26.05 -3.27
N PRO A 18 2.53 26.28 -2.17
CA PRO A 18 1.94 25.20 -1.40
C PRO A 18 0.99 24.36 -2.25
N ILE A 19 0.99 23.05 -2.03
CA ILE A 19 0.04 22.14 -2.66
C ILE A 19 -1.40 22.54 -2.32
N LYS A 20 -2.30 22.53 -3.30
CA LYS A 20 -3.72 22.81 -3.06
C LYS A 20 -4.33 21.72 -2.20
N HIS A 21 -5.32 22.06 -1.39
CA HIS A 21 -5.99 21.08 -0.52
C HIS A 21 -6.55 19.88 -1.28
N ALA A 22 -7.17 20.10 -2.45
CA ALA A 22 -7.71 19.02 -3.28
C ALA A 22 -6.61 18.05 -3.76
N ASP A 23 -5.46 18.58 -4.18
CA ASP A 23 -4.32 17.79 -4.65
C ASP A 23 -3.68 17.00 -3.49
N LEU A 24 -3.58 17.62 -2.31
CA LEU A 24 -3.10 16.95 -1.10
C LEU A 24 -4.03 15.80 -0.69
N LEU A 25 -5.35 16.00 -0.74
CA LEU A 25 -6.33 14.94 -0.47
C LEU A 25 -6.20 13.79 -1.48
N GLY A 26 -6.00 14.11 -2.76
CA GLY A 26 -5.73 13.12 -3.81
C GLY A 26 -4.47 12.32 -3.51
N LEU A 27 -3.38 13.00 -3.14
CA LEU A 27 -2.11 12.37 -2.75
C LEU A 27 -2.29 11.43 -1.55
N ILE A 28 -2.95 11.90 -0.49
CA ILE A 28 -3.20 11.10 0.72
C ILE A 28 -4.01 9.86 0.37
N ARG A 29 -5.10 9.99 -0.41
CA ARG A 29 -5.93 8.86 -0.81
C ARG A 29 -5.13 7.83 -1.61
N THR A 30 -4.35 8.28 -2.60
CA THR A 30 -3.47 7.42 -3.39
C THR A 30 -2.46 6.69 -2.49
N PHE A 31 -1.89 7.40 -1.51
CA PHE A 31 -0.96 6.78 -0.56
C PHE A 31 -1.65 5.71 0.29
N ILE A 32 -2.85 5.97 0.83
CA ILE A 32 -3.61 4.99 1.62
C ILE A 32 -3.86 3.71 0.80
N ASN A 33 -4.26 3.86 -0.47
CA ASN A 33 -4.46 2.72 -1.36
C ASN A 33 -3.16 1.93 -1.57
N HIS A 34 -2.03 2.59 -1.83
CA HIS A 34 -0.73 1.92 -1.97
C HIS A 34 -0.26 1.26 -0.67
N PHE A 35 -0.49 1.91 0.47
CA PHE A 35 -0.16 1.41 1.79
C PHE A 35 -0.89 0.09 2.08
N LYS A 36 -2.22 0.09 1.90
CA LYS A 36 -3.05 -1.10 2.16
C LYS A 36 -2.87 -2.20 1.11
N SER A 37 -2.78 -1.86 -0.17
CA SER A 37 -2.60 -2.85 -1.25
C SER A 37 -1.24 -3.56 -1.21
N ASN A 38 -0.23 -2.92 -0.62
CA ASN A 38 1.08 -3.54 -0.36
C ASN A 38 1.22 -4.14 1.05
N CYS A 39 0.14 -4.19 1.83
CA CYS A 39 0.13 -4.75 3.19
C CYS A 39 1.18 -4.11 4.12
N TYR A 40 1.47 -2.82 3.97
CA TYR A 40 2.42 -2.14 4.85
C TYR A 40 1.80 -1.87 6.22
N THR A 41 2.68 -1.78 7.22
CA THR A 41 2.40 -1.34 8.57
C THR A 41 3.05 0.02 8.81
N GLU A 42 2.64 0.71 9.89
CA GLU A 42 3.34 1.92 10.34
C GLU A 42 4.83 1.67 10.59
N GLN A 43 5.20 0.46 11.04
CA GLN A 43 6.59 0.10 11.26
C GLN A 43 7.37 -0.04 9.95
N ASP A 44 6.77 -0.63 8.91
CA ASP A 44 7.40 -0.73 7.58
C ASP A 44 7.71 0.65 7.01
N LEU A 45 6.81 1.63 7.20
CA LEU A 45 7.06 3.02 6.79
C LEU A 45 8.22 3.64 7.55
N LYS A 46 8.28 3.45 8.87
CA LYS A 46 9.37 3.98 9.70
C LYS A 46 10.72 3.40 9.32
N VAL A 47 10.78 2.09 9.07
CA VAL A 47 12.01 1.42 8.61
C VAL A 47 12.45 2.00 7.27
N ARG A 48 11.54 2.11 6.30
CA ARG A 48 11.85 2.69 4.99
C ARG A 48 12.31 4.14 5.06
N LEU A 49 11.72 4.95 5.92
CA LEU A 49 12.17 6.32 6.14
C LEU A 49 13.59 6.38 6.73
N ALA A 50 13.92 5.46 7.64
CA ALA A 50 15.25 5.40 8.26
C ALA A 50 16.33 4.87 7.31
N GLU A 51 15.95 4.05 6.32
CA GLU A 51 16.86 3.51 5.29
C GLU A 51 17.05 4.46 4.10
N MET A 52 16.26 5.53 3.99
CA MET A 52 16.41 6.52 2.92
C MET A 52 17.70 7.34 3.12
N ASP A 53 18.41 7.59 2.01
CA ASP A 53 19.58 8.48 2.02
C ASP A 53 19.21 9.85 2.59
N SER A 54 20.05 10.33 3.52
CA SER A 54 19.85 11.59 4.25
C SER A 54 19.99 12.79 3.31
N GLY A 55 18.92 13.12 2.59
CA GLY A 55 18.87 14.19 1.60
C GLY A 55 17.78 15.23 1.90
N ALA A 56 17.65 16.23 1.00
CA ALA A 56 16.71 17.35 1.14
C ALA A 56 15.23 16.95 1.32
N PHE A 57 14.88 15.69 1.03
CA PHE A 57 13.52 15.18 1.11
C PHE A 57 13.22 14.40 2.40
N GLU A 58 14.22 14.00 3.18
CA GLU A 58 14.04 13.21 4.42
C GLU A 58 13.07 13.92 5.37
N TYR A 59 13.27 15.22 5.59
CA TYR A 59 12.41 16.03 6.45
C TYR A 59 10.96 16.11 5.92
N ARG A 60 10.78 16.25 4.60
CA ARG A 60 9.46 16.34 3.98
C ARG A 60 8.70 15.02 4.07
N PHE A 61 9.39 13.89 3.89
CA PHE A 61 8.78 12.57 4.00
C PHE A 61 8.38 12.24 5.44
N ASN A 62 9.21 12.62 6.42
CA ASN A 62 8.86 12.48 7.84
C ASN A 62 7.59 13.28 8.18
N ILE A 63 7.52 14.57 7.80
CA ILE A 63 6.29 15.38 7.98
C ILE A 63 5.09 14.72 7.31
N PHE A 64 5.26 14.23 6.08
CA PHE A 64 4.18 13.61 5.34
C PHE A 64 3.65 12.36 6.06
N VAL A 65 4.53 11.50 6.56
CA VAL A 65 4.14 10.31 7.32
C VAL A 65 3.49 10.67 8.66
N ASP A 66 4.02 11.68 9.36
CA ASP A 66 3.44 12.21 10.59
C ASP A 66 2.02 12.75 10.38
N LEU A 67 1.75 13.35 9.22
CA LEU A 67 0.41 13.80 8.82
C LEU A 67 -0.49 12.62 8.42
N LEU A 68 0.05 11.68 7.65
CA LEU A 68 -0.69 10.57 7.08
C LEU A 68 -1.20 9.59 8.14
N ILE A 69 -0.36 9.20 9.11
CA ILE A 69 -0.71 8.17 10.09
C ILE A 69 -2.01 8.52 10.86
N PRO A 70 -2.18 9.74 11.39
CA PRO A 70 -3.44 10.17 12.01
C PRO A 70 -4.63 10.13 11.04
N VAL A 71 -4.43 10.49 9.77
CA VAL A 71 -5.50 10.47 8.76
C VAL A 71 -5.91 9.04 8.44
N LEU A 72 -4.96 8.13 8.25
CA LEU A 72 -5.23 6.70 8.03
C LEU A 72 -6.01 6.09 9.21
N LYS A 73 -5.60 6.39 10.45
CA LYS A 73 -6.32 5.93 11.66
C LYS A 73 -7.75 6.45 11.71
N LYS A 74 -7.97 7.72 11.35
CA LYS A 74 -9.32 8.31 11.30
C LYS A 74 -10.15 7.73 10.16
N TRP A 75 -9.54 7.45 9.00
CA TRP A 75 -10.17 6.79 7.87
C TRP A 75 -10.72 5.42 8.28
N ASP A 76 -9.87 4.56 8.85
CA ASP A 76 -10.28 3.22 9.30
C ASP A 76 -11.35 3.28 10.40
N LYS A 77 -11.24 4.26 11.32
CA LYS A 77 -12.25 4.48 12.36
C LYS A 77 -13.59 4.93 11.77
N ALA A 78 -13.58 5.80 10.77
CA ALA A 78 -14.80 6.27 10.11
C ALA A 78 -15.50 5.11 9.37
N LEU A 79 -14.74 4.30 8.61
CA LEU A 79 -15.25 3.10 7.98
C LEU A 79 -15.87 2.14 9.01
N ALA A 80 -15.16 1.86 10.11
CA ALA A 80 -15.66 0.97 11.15
C ALA A 80 -16.94 1.49 11.83
N ALA A 81 -17.07 2.81 12.03
CA ALA A 81 -18.27 3.42 12.62
C ALA A 81 -19.52 3.21 11.75
N GLU A 82 -19.34 3.08 10.45
CA GLU A 82 -20.40 2.81 9.47
C GLU A 82 -20.54 1.31 9.13
N SER A 83 -19.83 0.43 9.87
CA SER A 83 -19.71 -0.99 9.53
C SER A 83 -19.21 -1.24 8.10
N GLY A 84 -18.46 -0.28 7.55
CA GLY A 84 -17.87 -0.31 6.22
C GLY A 84 -16.44 -0.83 6.23
N ILE A 85 -15.99 -1.24 5.05
CA ILE A 85 -14.60 -1.56 4.70
C ILE A 85 -14.33 -1.03 3.30
N ASP A 86 -13.11 -0.58 3.04
CA ASP A 86 -12.71 -0.21 1.67
C ASP A 86 -12.26 -1.44 0.86
N PHE A 87 -11.98 -1.22 -0.42
CA PHE A 87 -11.66 -2.29 -1.35
C PHE A 87 -10.38 -3.04 -0.96
N GLU A 88 -9.35 -2.30 -0.55
CA GLU A 88 -8.09 -2.89 -0.09
C GLU A 88 -8.29 -3.70 1.20
N ASP A 89 -9.13 -3.22 2.12
CA ASP A 89 -9.50 -3.96 3.33
C ASP A 89 -10.27 -5.24 2.99
N MET A 90 -11.16 -5.24 1.99
CA MET A 90 -11.85 -6.46 1.56
C MET A 90 -10.86 -7.56 1.17
N ILE A 91 -9.84 -7.23 0.37
CA ILE A 91 -8.82 -8.19 -0.07
C ILE A 91 -8.00 -8.67 1.13
N ASN A 92 -7.53 -7.74 1.97
CA ASN A 92 -6.70 -8.05 3.12
C ASN A 92 -7.43 -8.92 4.16
N LYS A 93 -8.70 -8.62 4.42
CA LYS A 93 -9.55 -9.40 5.34
C LYS A 93 -9.86 -10.78 4.78
N ALA A 94 -10.21 -10.89 3.50
CA ALA A 94 -10.46 -12.18 2.86
C ALA A 94 -9.23 -13.10 2.95
N ALA A 95 -8.03 -12.57 2.66
CA ALA A 95 -6.79 -13.30 2.84
C ALA A 95 -6.57 -13.73 4.30
N GLY A 96 -6.81 -12.82 5.25
CA GLY A 96 -6.71 -13.11 6.69
C GLY A 96 -7.66 -14.22 7.17
N TYR A 97 -8.91 -14.25 6.69
CA TYR A 97 -9.84 -15.31 7.04
C TYR A 97 -9.39 -16.68 6.53
N LEU A 98 -8.92 -16.76 5.29
CA LEU A 98 -8.38 -17.99 4.70
C LEU A 98 -7.13 -18.47 5.46
N GLU A 99 -6.23 -17.56 5.82
CA GLU A 99 -5.04 -17.85 6.63
C GLU A 99 -5.41 -18.33 8.05
N ALA A 100 -6.50 -17.84 8.62
CA ALA A 100 -7.04 -18.29 9.90
C ALA A 100 -7.77 -19.65 9.84
N GLY A 101 -7.80 -20.30 8.67
CA GLY A 101 -8.33 -21.65 8.50
C GLY A 101 -9.70 -21.75 7.83
N HIS A 102 -10.27 -20.63 7.35
CA HIS A 102 -11.46 -20.70 6.51
C HIS A 102 -11.15 -21.50 5.24
N ARG A 103 -12.07 -22.39 4.87
CA ARG A 103 -11.90 -23.23 3.68
C ARG A 103 -12.27 -22.46 2.42
N SER A 104 -11.29 -22.33 1.52
CA SER A 104 -11.57 -21.95 0.15
C SER A 104 -12.46 -23.03 -0.50
N PRO A 105 -13.56 -22.64 -1.17
CA PRO A 105 -14.40 -23.56 -1.93
C PRO A 105 -13.79 -23.93 -3.29
N TYR A 106 -12.65 -23.36 -3.66
CA TYR A 106 -12.03 -23.52 -4.96
C TYR A 106 -10.85 -24.51 -4.92
N ASP A 107 -10.86 -25.49 -5.82
CA ASP A 107 -9.77 -26.44 -6.00
C ASP A 107 -8.69 -25.92 -6.96
N LEU A 108 -9.09 -25.08 -7.92
CA LEU A 108 -8.19 -24.43 -8.88
C LEU A 108 -8.45 -22.92 -8.89
N VAL A 109 -7.38 -22.14 -8.72
CA VAL A 109 -7.39 -20.68 -8.86
C VAL A 109 -6.51 -20.34 -10.06
N MET A 110 -7.04 -19.56 -11.00
CA MET A 110 -6.29 -19.06 -12.14
C MET A 110 -6.14 -17.54 -12.01
N ALA A 111 -4.92 -17.05 -12.15
CA ALA A 111 -4.62 -15.63 -12.09
C ALA A 111 -3.85 -15.23 -13.36
N ASP A 112 -4.45 -14.35 -14.16
CA ASP A 112 -3.79 -13.71 -15.30
C ASP A 112 -3.18 -12.37 -14.87
N GLU A 113 -2.26 -11.85 -15.68
CA GLU A 113 -1.52 -10.61 -15.41
C GLU A 113 -0.90 -10.56 -14.00
N TYR A 114 -0.41 -11.72 -13.53
CA TYR A 114 0.09 -11.87 -12.17
C TYR A 114 1.33 -11.03 -11.90
N GLN A 115 2.05 -10.65 -12.96
CA GLN A 115 3.11 -9.66 -12.88
C GLN A 115 2.61 -8.30 -12.42
N ASP A 116 1.33 -7.93 -12.49
CA ASP A 116 0.86 -6.63 -11.98
C ASP A 116 0.21 -6.72 -10.60
N ALA A 117 0.21 -7.92 -10.00
CA ALA A 117 -0.41 -8.13 -8.70
C ALA A 117 0.32 -7.36 -7.58
N SER A 118 -0.44 -6.53 -6.87
CA SER A 118 -0.07 -5.98 -5.57
C SER A 118 0.13 -7.08 -4.52
N ARG A 119 0.89 -6.82 -3.45
CA ARG A 119 1.15 -7.81 -2.38
C ARG A 119 -0.14 -8.39 -1.77
N ALA A 120 -1.18 -7.58 -1.57
CA ALA A 120 -2.46 -8.02 -1.03
C ALA A 120 -3.15 -9.05 -1.95
N ARG A 121 -3.17 -8.80 -3.26
CA ARG A 121 -3.74 -9.73 -4.26
C ARG A 121 -2.95 -11.03 -4.34
N ALA A 122 -1.62 -10.95 -4.37
CA ALA A 122 -0.75 -12.13 -4.35
C ALA A 122 -0.94 -12.96 -3.07
N ARG A 123 -1.06 -12.29 -1.92
CA ARG A 123 -1.37 -12.92 -0.63
C ARG A 123 -2.71 -13.65 -0.67
N LEU A 124 -3.76 -13.02 -1.20
CA LEU A 124 -5.08 -13.65 -1.34
C LEU A 124 -5.02 -14.90 -2.24
N CYS A 125 -4.37 -14.82 -3.41
CA CYS A 125 -4.21 -15.96 -4.31
C CYS A 125 -3.53 -17.14 -3.63
N LYS A 126 -2.44 -16.89 -2.89
CA LYS A 126 -1.74 -17.92 -2.09
C LYS A 126 -2.62 -18.49 -0.98
N ALA A 127 -3.38 -17.63 -0.29
CA ALA A 127 -4.26 -18.06 0.79
C ALA A 127 -5.39 -18.98 0.31
N LEU A 128 -5.94 -18.73 -0.89
CA LEU A 128 -7.01 -19.55 -1.49
C LEU A 128 -6.60 -21.01 -1.74
N VAL A 129 -5.33 -21.27 -2.02
CA VAL A 129 -4.81 -22.60 -2.37
C VAL A 129 -3.95 -23.22 -1.27
N ARG A 130 -3.96 -22.65 -0.06
CA ARG A 130 -3.08 -23.07 1.04
C ARG A 130 -3.33 -24.51 1.52
N GLN A 131 -4.56 -25.00 1.36
CA GLN A 131 -4.94 -26.34 1.83
C GLN A 131 -4.57 -27.42 0.80
N PRO A 132 -4.31 -28.68 1.22
CA PRO A 132 -3.90 -29.74 0.31
C PRO A 132 -4.85 -29.95 -0.87
N ASN A 133 -4.32 -30.45 -1.99
CA ASN A 133 -5.05 -30.75 -3.23
C ASN A 133 -5.73 -29.51 -3.86
N ARG A 134 -5.12 -28.33 -3.73
CA ARG A 134 -5.56 -27.10 -4.37
C ARG A 134 -4.41 -26.49 -5.15
N PHE A 135 -4.73 -25.87 -6.28
CA PHE A 135 -3.74 -25.46 -7.26
C PHE A 135 -3.91 -24.00 -7.65
N LEU A 136 -2.80 -23.27 -7.73
CA LEU A 136 -2.73 -21.93 -8.31
C LEU A 136 -2.02 -22.01 -9.65
N PHE A 137 -2.70 -21.59 -10.71
CA PHE A 137 -2.11 -21.40 -12.03
C PHE A 137 -2.04 -19.89 -12.30
N ALA A 138 -0.84 -19.34 -12.32
CA ALA A 138 -0.62 -17.91 -12.55
C ALA A 138 0.13 -17.69 -13.87
N VAL A 139 -0.33 -16.73 -14.65
CA VAL A 139 0.29 -16.30 -15.91
C VAL A 139 0.71 -14.83 -15.76
N GLY A 140 1.87 -14.48 -16.31
CA GLY A 140 2.33 -13.10 -16.37
C GLY A 140 3.60 -12.93 -17.20
N ASP A 141 3.89 -11.68 -17.58
CA ASP A 141 5.05 -11.31 -18.42
C ASP A 141 6.12 -10.53 -17.64
N ASP A 142 7.32 -11.12 -17.53
CA ASP A 142 8.46 -10.52 -16.85
C ASP A 142 8.99 -9.25 -17.54
N TRP A 143 8.83 -9.11 -18.86
CA TRP A 143 9.32 -7.94 -19.60
C TRP A 143 8.49 -6.68 -19.33
N GLN A 144 7.19 -6.82 -19.08
CA GLN A 144 6.32 -5.70 -18.70
C GLN A 144 6.45 -5.31 -17.22
N SER A 145 6.94 -6.22 -16.37
CA SER A 145 7.13 -5.98 -14.94
C SER A 145 8.20 -4.92 -14.59
N ILE A 146 9.04 -4.54 -15.56
CA ILE A 146 10.11 -3.54 -15.42
C ILE A 146 9.58 -2.09 -15.62
N ASN A 147 8.41 -1.89 -16.23
CA ASN A 147 7.78 -0.57 -16.39
C ASN A 147 7.00 -0.09 -15.15
N ARG A 148 7.25 -0.72 -14.00
CA ARG A 148 6.40 -0.73 -12.80
C ARG A 148 6.81 0.31 -11.76
N PHE A 149 7.19 1.50 -12.23
CA PHE A 149 7.46 2.70 -11.39
C PHE A 149 6.23 3.19 -10.59
N ALA A 150 5.14 2.41 -10.52
CA ALA A 150 3.89 2.69 -9.81
C ALA A 150 3.66 1.83 -8.54
N GLY A 151 4.71 1.30 -7.93
CA GLY A 151 4.63 0.80 -6.54
C GLY A 151 4.30 -0.68 -6.38
N ALA A 152 4.87 -1.54 -7.22
CA ALA A 152 4.85 -2.97 -6.99
C ALA A 152 6.20 -3.49 -6.50
N ASP A 153 6.16 -4.35 -5.50
CA ASP A 153 7.34 -4.94 -4.88
C ASP A 153 7.89 -6.10 -5.76
N VAL A 154 9.06 -5.89 -6.36
CA VAL A 154 9.78 -6.85 -7.21
C VAL A 154 10.15 -8.13 -6.44
N SER A 155 10.16 -8.10 -5.10
CA SER A 155 10.47 -9.27 -4.26
C SER A 155 9.41 -10.38 -4.29
N VAL A 156 8.23 -10.13 -4.85
CA VAL A 156 7.13 -11.12 -4.89
C VAL A 156 7.42 -12.27 -5.86
N MET A 157 8.22 -12.05 -6.91
CA MET A 157 8.57 -13.07 -7.91
C MET A 157 9.84 -13.87 -7.57
N THR A 158 10.81 -13.29 -6.86
CA THR A 158 12.12 -13.94 -6.63
C THR A 158 12.10 -15.03 -5.54
N GLY A 159 10.97 -15.22 -4.86
CA GLY A 159 10.78 -16.23 -3.82
C GLY A 159 10.12 -17.54 -4.27
N PHE A 160 9.86 -17.74 -5.57
CA PHE A 160 9.27 -18.98 -6.07
C PHE A 160 10.31 -20.10 -6.08
N LYS A 161 10.21 -21.06 -5.16
CA LYS A 161 10.93 -22.34 -5.23
C LYS A 161 9.91 -23.47 -5.44
N PRO A 162 10.24 -24.49 -6.26
CA PRO A 162 9.37 -25.64 -6.53
C PRO A 162 8.94 -26.39 -5.27
#